data_AF-A0A811V4L9-F1
#
_entry.id   AF-A0A811V4L9-F1
#
_cell.length_a   1.000
_cell.length_b   1.000
_cell.length_c   1.000
_cell.angle_alpha   90.00
_cell.angle_beta   90.00
_cell.angle_gamma   90.00
#
_symmetry.space_group_name_H-M   'P 1'
#
loop_
_entity.id
_entity.type
_entity.pdbx_description
1 polymer ?
#
loop_
_entity_poly.entity_id
_entity_poly.type
_entity_poly.pdbx_seq_one_letter_code
_entity_poly.pdbx_strand_id
1 'polypeptide(L)'
;MNSTQRLLFISGMIYMLVCVHGIPVEKSSSSASLCEEISVQGSFVDPSDTDCTSYIYCFEISGEWRIKYLKCPEGQFYNEKLNFCTSNYTCTQ
;
A
#
# COMPACT_ATOMS: atom_id res chain seq x y z
N MET A 1 -33.65 2.95 2.44
CA MET A 1 -32.53 3.20 1.51
C MET A 1 -32.86 2.58 0.15
N ASN A 2 -33.01 3.41 -0.88
CA ASN A 2 -33.22 2.94 -2.25
C ASN A 2 -31.91 2.39 -2.85
N SER A 3 -32.01 1.67 -3.98
CA SER A 3 -30.88 0.98 -4.60
C SER A 3 -29.73 1.93 -4.96
N THR A 4 -30.06 3.10 -5.51
CA THR A 4 -29.09 4.14 -5.89
C THR A 4 -28.32 4.69 -4.69
N GLN A 5 -29.00 4.93 -3.58
CA GLN A 5 -28.38 5.43 -2.36
C GLN A 5 -27.45 4.38 -1.72
N ARG A 6 -27.79 3.09 -1.79
CA ARG A 6 -26.88 2.00 -1.39
C ARG A 6 -25.62 1.96 -2.24
N LEU A 7 -25.74 2.08 -3.57
CA LEU A 7 -24.61 2.09 -4.50
C LEU A 7 -23.66 3.25 -4.25
N LEU A 8 -24.18 4.46 -4.00
CA LEU A 8 -23.38 5.63 -3.66
C LEU A 8 -22.61 5.45 -2.34
N PHE A 9 -23.27 4.90 -1.32
CA PHE A 9 -22.60 4.60 -0.05
C PHE A 9 -21.49 3.55 -0.20
N ILE A 10 -21.75 2.47 -0.96
CA ILE A 10 -20.76 1.41 -1.20
C ILE A 10 -19.56 1.94 -1.99
N SER A 11 -19.81 2.70 -3.06
CA SER A 11 -18.74 3.32 -3.86
C SER A 11 -17.88 4.28 -3.03
N GLY A 12 -18.51 5.14 -2.22
CA GLY A 12 -17.81 6.03 -1.31
C GLY A 12 -16.97 5.28 -0.26
N MET A 13 -17.49 4.20 0.30
CA MET A 13 -16.75 3.36 1.25
C MET A 13 -15.55 2.68 0.59
N ILE A 14 -15.71 2.12 -0.62
CA ILE A 14 -14.62 1.49 -1.36
C ILE A 14 -13.55 2.53 -1.69
N TYR A 15 -13.94 3.72 -2.16
CA TYR A 15 -13.01 4.81 -2.44
C TYR A 15 -12.22 5.21 -1.20
N MET A 16 -12.90 5.41 -0.05
CA MET A 16 -12.23 5.70 1.23
C MET A 16 -11.28 4.58 1.66
N LEU A 17 -11.66 3.31 1.51
CA LEU A 17 -10.80 2.18 1.86
C LEU A 17 -9.55 2.13 0.99
N VAL A 18 -9.68 2.39 -0.32
CA VAL A 18 -8.56 2.46 -1.26
C VAL A 18 -7.63 3.62 -0.93
N CYS A 19 -8.17 4.79 -0.58
CA CYS A 19 -7.35 5.93 -0.17
C CYS A 19 -6.54 5.67 1.10
N VAL A 20 -7.04 4.86 2.04
CA VAL A 20 -6.33 4.54 3.28
C VAL A 20 -5.34 3.38 3.13
N HIS A 21 -5.69 2.35 2.35
CA HIS A 21 -4.93 1.09 2.31
C HIS A 21 -4.13 0.85 1.03
N GLY A 22 -4.26 1.70 0.00
CA GLY A 22 -3.61 1.50 -1.30
C GLY A 22 -4.26 0.40 -2.16
N ILE A 23 -3.88 0.34 -3.43
CA ILE A 23 -4.38 -0.67 -4.38
C ILE A 23 -3.42 -1.87 -4.39
N PRO A 24 -3.87 -3.10 -4.14
CA PRO A 24 -2.99 -4.27 -4.22
C PRO A 24 -2.43 -4.45 -5.64
N VAL A 25 -1.14 -4.73 -5.72
CA VAL A 25 -0.42 -5.06 -6.96
C VAL A 25 -0.02 -6.53 -6.93
N GLU A 26 -0.33 -7.24 -8.01
CA GLU A 26 0.10 -8.61 -8.25
C GLU A 26 1.61 -8.61 -8.60
N LYS A 27 2.49 -8.60 -7.59
CA LYS A 27 3.94 -8.77 -7.77
C LYS A 27 4.37 -10.17 -7.33
N SER A 28 5.29 -10.76 -8.10
CA SER A 28 5.86 -12.08 -7.83
C SER A 28 6.66 -12.08 -6.52
N SER A 29 6.56 -13.19 -5.79
CA SER A 29 6.96 -13.43 -4.40
C SER A 29 8.45 -13.33 -4.06
N SER A 30 9.28 -12.65 -4.87
CA SER A 30 10.73 -12.52 -4.63
C SER A 30 11.09 -11.63 -3.43
N SER A 31 10.10 -11.03 -2.76
CA SER A 31 10.26 -10.10 -1.65
C SER A 31 9.67 -10.59 -0.32
N ALA A 32 9.12 -11.81 -0.26
CA ALA A 32 8.64 -12.36 1.01
C ALA A 32 9.75 -12.36 2.08
N SER A 33 11.00 -12.62 1.67
CA SER A 33 12.19 -12.56 2.52
C SER A 33 12.48 -11.17 3.07
N LEU A 34 11.99 -10.09 2.44
CA LEU A 34 12.23 -8.72 2.90
C LEU A 34 11.49 -8.45 4.22
N CYS A 35 10.25 -8.91 4.34
CA CYS A 35 9.49 -8.78 5.58
C CYS A 35 10.01 -9.70 6.69
N GLU A 36 10.59 -10.85 6.34
CA GLU A 36 11.29 -11.70 7.30
C GLU A 36 12.53 -11.01 7.87
N GLU A 37 13.32 -10.34 7.03
CA GLU A 37 14.50 -9.58 7.46
C GLU A 37 14.12 -8.36 8.33
N ILE A 38 13.10 -7.59 7.92
CA ILE A 38 12.63 -6.43 8.67
C ILE A 38 12.02 -6.84 10.01
N SER A 39 11.26 -7.95 10.04
CA SER A 39 10.62 -8.49 11.24
C SER A 39 9.77 -7.46 12.02
N VAL A 40 9.18 -6.50 11.32
CA VAL A 40 8.30 -5.45 11.89
C VAL A 40 7.10 -5.24 10.97
N GLN A 41 5.91 -5.16 11.57
CA GLN A 41 4.68 -4.85 10.84
C GLN A 41 4.66 -3.36 10.48
N GLY A 42 4.42 -3.05 9.21
CA GLY A 42 4.39 -1.67 8.75
C GLY A 42 4.49 -1.53 7.24
N SER A 43 4.43 -0.28 6.79
CA SER A 43 4.67 0.09 5.40
C SER A 43 6.16 0.43 5.21
N PHE A 44 6.75 0.01 4.10
CA PHE A 44 8.14 0.27 3.77
C PHE A 44 8.30 0.57 2.27
N VAL A 45 9.46 1.12 1.91
CA VAL A 45 9.81 1.37 0.50
C VAL A 45 9.83 0.05 -0.26
N ASP A 46 9.24 0.03 -1.46
CA ASP A 46 9.44 -1.07 -2.39
C ASP A 46 10.79 -0.90 -3.10
N PRO A 47 11.80 -1.75 -2.83
CA PRO A 47 13.11 -1.59 -3.45
C PRO A 47 13.10 -1.84 -4.97
N SER A 48 12.04 -2.45 -5.50
CA SER A 48 11.87 -2.65 -6.94
C SER A 48 11.23 -1.46 -7.65
N ASP A 49 10.79 -0.44 -6.91
CA ASP A 49 10.13 0.74 -7.44
C ASP A 49 11.07 1.94 -7.48
N THR A 50 11.36 2.39 -8.70
CA THR A 50 12.20 3.56 -8.96
C THR A 50 11.41 4.86 -8.94
N ASP A 51 10.09 4.80 -9.04
CA ASP A 51 9.24 5.98 -9.20
C ASP A 51 8.49 6.33 -7.91
N CYS A 52 8.74 5.60 -6.82
CA CYS A 52 8.07 5.74 -5.51
C CYS A 52 6.52 5.68 -5.59
N THR A 53 5.97 5.06 -6.63
CA THR A 53 4.51 4.95 -6.85
C THR A 53 3.89 3.74 -6.17
N SER A 54 4.70 2.93 -5.51
CA SER A 54 4.34 1.71 -4.81
C SER A 54 5.20 1.52 -3.57
N TYR A 55 4.65 0.76 -2.64
CA TYR A 55 5.23 0.46 -1.35
C TYR A 55 4.86 -0.96 -0.95
N ILE A 56 5.55 -1.47 0.06
CA ILE A 56 5.26 -2.78 0.62
C ILE A 56 4.62 -2.61 1.99
N TYR A 57 3.70 -3.50 2.32
CA TYR A 57 3.17 -3.63 3.67
C TYR A 57 3.53 -5.02 4.21
N CYS A 58 4.38 -5.05 5.22
CA CYS A 58 4.76 -6.24 5.94
C CYS A 58 3.79 -6.49 7.10
N PHE A 59 3.36 -7.73 7.26
CA PHE A 59 2.51 -8.17 8.35
C PHE A 59 2.78 -9.63 8.68
N GLU A 60 2.56 -10.00 9.93
CA GLU A 60 2.76 -11.35 10.41
C GLU A 60 1.40 -12.06 10.55
N ILE A 61 1.33 -13.31 10.09
CA ILE A 61 0.21 -14.21 10.36
C ILE A 61 0.77 -15.52 10.89
N SER A 62 0.42 -15.85 12.14
CA SER A 62 0.76 -17.13 12.76
C SER A 62 2.27 -17.45 12.78
N GLY A 63 3.14 -16.46 13.04
CA GLY A 63 4.59 -16.67 13.03
C GLY A 63 5.25 -16.50 11.66
N GLU A 64 4.47 -16.32 10.59
CA GLU A 64 4.98 -16.18 9.23
C GLU A 64 4.83 -14.74 8.74
N TRP A 65 5.94 -14.15 8.30
CA TRP A 65 5.94 -12.84 7.67
C TRP A 65 5.38 -12.93 6.25
N ARG A 66 4.51 -11.96 5.93
CA ARG A 66 3.85 -11.82 4.64
C ARG A 66 4.05 -10.40 4.14
N ILE A 67 4.04 -10.28 2.82
CA ILE A 67 4.17 -9.01 2.11
C ILE A 67 2.94 -8.75 1.25
N LYS A 68 2.48 -7.50 1.26
CA LYS A 68 1.53 -6.97 0.30
C LYS A 68 2.19 -5.84 -0.47
N TYR A 69 2.10 -5.89 -1.79
CA TYR A 69 2.49 -4.77 -2.63
C TYR A 69 1.31 -3.86 -2.86
N LEU A 70 1.50 -2.58 -2.64
CA LEU A 70 0.46 -1.58 -2.69
C LEU A 70 0.89 -0.42 -3.58
N LYS A 71 -0.01 0.03 -4.44
CA LYS A 71 0.19 1.21 -5.27
C LYS A 71 -0.38 2.44 -4.57
N CYS A 72 0.37 3.53 -4.62
CA CYS A 72 -0.13 4.85 -4.24
C CYS A 72 -1.24 5.31 -5.19
N PRO A 73 -2.18 6.14 -4.71
CA PRO A 73 -3.11 6.85 -5.58
C PRO A 73 -2.37 7.65 -6.66
N GLU A 74 -3.03 7.91 -7.77
CA GLU A 74 -2.46 8.69 -8.87
C GLU A 74 -1.99 10.07 -8.40
N GLY A 75 -0.77 10.46 -8.79
CA GLY A 75 -0.16 11.73 -8.38
C GLY A 75 0.35 11.76 -6.93
N GLN A 76 0.36 10.62 -6.24
CA GLN A 76 0.97 10.48 -4.91
C GLN A 76 2.17 9.54 -4.96
N PHE A 77 3.11 9.79 -4.05
CA PHE A 77 4.35 9.06 -3.92
C PHE A 77 4.54 8.62 -2.47
N TYR A 78 5.05 7.41 -2.27
CA TYR A 78 5.26 6.87 -0.95
C TYR A 78 6.43 7.61 -0.26
N ASN A 79 6.16 8.15 0.92
CA ASN A 79 7.16 8.82 1.75
C ASN A 79 7.48 7.95 2.97
N GLU A 80 8.68 7.39 3.02
CA GLU A 80 9.16 6.49 4.06
C GLU A 80 9.29 7.15 5.44
N LYS A 81 9.46 8.46 5.49
CA LYS A 81 9.52 9.20 6.77
C LYS A 81 8.15 9.36 7.41
N LEU A 82 7.12 9.40 6.57
CA LEU A 82 5.73 9.55 7.00
C LEU A 82 4.97 8.21 7.00
N ASN A 83 5.48 7.20 6.32
CA ASN A 83 4.88 5.89 6.10
C ASN A 83 3.55 5.90 5.33
N PHE A 84 3.30 6.92 4.49
CA PHE A 84 2.10 6.99 3.65
C PHE A 84 2.34 7.71 2.31
N CYS A 85 1.41 7.52 1.36
CA CYS A 85 1.45 8.16 0.06
C CYS A 85 1.00 9.63 0.13
N THR A 86 1.80 10.54 -0.41
CA THR A 86 1.48 11.96 -0.43
C THR A 86 1.86 12.57 -1.78
N SER A 87 1.11 13.57 -2.23
CA SER A 87 1.50 14.39 -3.38
C SER A 87 2.60 15.40 -3.04
N ASN A 88 2.84 15.64 -1.75
CA ASN A 88 3.88 16.53 -1.24
C ASN A 88 5.15 15.74 -0.86
N TYR A 89 5.59 14.87 -1.76
CA TYR A 89 6.86 14.17 -1.67
C TYR A 89 7.48 14.08 -3.05
N THR A 90 8.78 14.35 -3.12
CA THR A 90 9.58 14.18 -4.33
C THR A 90 10.39 12.91 -4.15
N CYS A 91 10.21 11.94 -5.03
CA CYS A 91 11.00 10.71 -5.04
C CYS A 91 12.48 11.08 -5.28
N THR A 92 13.37 10.67 -4.37
CA THR A 92 14.81 10.97 -4.44
C THR A 92 15.68 9.71 -4.53
N GLN A 93 15.11 8.60 -5.01
CA GLN A 93 15.81 7.32 -5.20
C GLN A 93 17.03 7.45 -6.13
#